data_AF-A0A522QAN1-F1
#
_entry.id   AF-A0A522QAN1-F1
#
_cell.length_a   1.000
_cell.length_b   1.000
_cell.length_c   1.000
_cell.angle_alpha   90.00
_cell.angle_beta   90.00
_cell.angle_gamma   90.00
#
_symmetry.space_group_name_H-M   'P 1'
#
loop_
_entity.id
_entity.type
_entity.pdbx_description
1 polymer ?
#
loop_
_entity_poly.entity_id
_entity_poly.type
_entity_poly.pdbx_seq_one_letter_code
_entity_poly.pdbx_strand_id
1 'polypeptide(L)'
;MIEQAGDAMIFIDRAGAIQVWNRGAEKILGYTTSEARHMSLDRIIPENLRQPHWDGFNRAVANGHTKHGDRVLTTKAIHKDGHKIYMDLHFCIIKDDAGTVVGALSIGRDCTERYLAEKAARKAAQQQQG
;
A
#
# COMPACT_ATOMS: atom_id res chain seq x y z
N MET A 1 20.75 -2.10 1.87
CA MET A 1 19.98 -2.56 3.04
C MET A 1 18.48 -2.61 2.73
N ILE A 2 17.88 -1.57 2.13
CA ILE A 2 16.46 -1.58 1.68
C ILE A 2 16.21 -2.46 0.43
N GLU A 3 17.21 -2.62 -0.44
CA GLU A 3 17.13 -3.37 -1.71
C GLU A 3 16.94 -4.90 -1.55
N GLN A 4 17.19 -5.46 -0.36
CA GLN A 4 17.06 -6.90 -0.08
C GLN A 4 15.82 -7.27 0.74
N ALA A 5 15.06 -6.27 1.23
CA ALA A 5 13.81 -6.54 1.91
C ALA A 5 12.78 -7.08 0.90
N GLY A 6 12.13 -8.19 1.23
CA GLY A 6 10.97 -8.68 0.47
C GLY A 6 9.77 -7.73 0.53
N ASP A 7 9.78 -6.82 1.50
CA ASP A 7 8.73 -5.84 1.73
C ASP A 7 8.80 -4.71 0.67
N ALA A 8 7.64 -4.37 0.12
CA ALA A 8 7.47 -3.18 -0.70
C ALA A 8 7.60 -1.94 0.17
N MET A 9 8.44 -0.99 -0.25
CA MET A 9 8.56 0.32 0.37
C MET A 9 8.24 1.39 -0.66
N ILE A 10 7.20 2.17 -0.39
CA ILE A 10 6.70 3.22 -1.28
C ILE A 10 6.56 4.49 -0.47
N PHE A 11 7.26 5.53 -0.86
CA PHE A 11 7.09 6.86 -0.26
C PHE A 11 6.58 7.83 -1.31
N ILE A 12 5.58 8.61 -0.92
CA ILE A 12 5.04 9.72 -1.70
C ILE A 12 5.23 11.02 -0.94
N ASP A 13 5.52 12.10 -1.68
CA ASP A 13 5.53 13.44 -1.12
C ASP A 13 4.10 13.94 -0.82
N ARG A 14 4.00 15.17 -0.30
CA ARG A 14 2.73 15.83 0.04
C ARG A 14 1.79 16.03 -1.16
N ALA A 15 2.31 16.06 -2.38
CA ALA A 15 1.52 16.15 -3.60
C ALA A 15 1.06 14.77 -4.11
N GLY A 16 1.46 13.69 -3.43
CA GLY A 16 1.16 12.32 -3.81
C GLY A 16 2.09 11.77 -4.89
N ALA A 17 3.17 12.47 -5.25
CA ALA A 17 4.13 11.99 -6.23
C ALA A 17 5.09 10.99 -5.60
N ILE A 18 5.35 9.89 -6.32
CA ILE A 18 6.19 8.78 -5.84
C ILE A 18 7.65 9.21 -5.80
N GLN A 19 8.20 9.30 -4.58
CA GLN A 19 9.62 9.61 -4.36
C GLN A 19 10.47 8.41 -3.95
N VAL A 20 9.88 7.27 -3.56
CA VAL A 20 10.61 6.01 -3.34
C VAL A 20 9.77 4.85 -3.86
N TRP A 21 10.43 3.94 -4.57
CA TRP A 21 9.89 2.67 -5.01
C TRP A 21 11.04 1.66 -5.02
N ASN A 22 11.08 0.74 -4.05
CA ASN A 22 12.18 -0.23 -3.92
C ASN A 22 11.93 -1.49 -4.77
N ARG A 23 12.95 -2.34 -4.87
CA ARG A 23 12.88 -3.66 -5.54
C ARG A 23 11.75 -4.56 -5.03
N GLY A 24 11.37 -4.46 -3.74
CA GLY A 24 10.23 -5.19 -3.18
C GLY A 24 8.91 -4.75 -3.83
N ALA A 25 8.71 -3.44 -3.98
CA ALA A 25 7.55 -2.87 -4.67
C ALA A 25 7.54 -3.27 -6.15
N GLU A 26 8.69 -3.29 -6.82
CA GLU A 26 8.78 -3.76 -8.21
C GLU A 26 8.30 -5.21 -8.35
N LYS A 27 8.78 -6.10 -7.48
CA LYS A 27 8.41 -7.52 -7.52
C LYS A 27 6.94 -7.76 -7.24
N ILE A 28 6.37 -7.02 -6.28
CA ILE A 28 4.98 -7.25 -5.83
C ILE A 28 3.97 -6.56 -6.76
N LEU A 29 4.30 -5.38 -7.31
CA LEU A 29 3.36 -4.56 -8.08
C LEU A 29 3.65 -4.52 -9.58
N GLY A 30 4.81 -5.02 -10.00
CA GLY A 30 5.18 -5.23 -11.41
C GLY A 30 5.71 -4.00 -12.14
N TYR A 31 5.65 -2.82 -11.52
CA TYR A 31 6.21 -1.60 -12.08
C TYR A 31 7.67 -1.45 -11.68
N THR A 32 8.53 -1.13 -12.63
CA THR A 32 9.91 -0.74 -12.34
C THR A 32 9.95 0.58 -11.58
N THR A 33 11.02 0.85 -10.84
CA THR A 33 11.24 2.13 -10.16
C THR A 33 11.16 3.29 -11.16
N SER A 34 11.73 3.15 -12.36
CA SER A 34 11.66 4.17 -13.41
C SER A 34 10.23 4.47 -13.87
N GLU A 35 9.40 3.44 -14.05
CA GLU A 35 7.98 3.63 -14.40
C GLU A 35 7.20 4.27 -13.24
N ALA A 36 7.46 3.79 -12.02
CA ALA A 36 6.77 4.24 -10.82
C ALA A 36 6.97 5.74 -10.56
N ARG A 37 8.15 6.29 -10.87
CA ARG A 37 8.45 7.73 -10.74
C ARG A 37 7.56 8.64 -11.57
N HIS A 38 6.93 8.12 -12.62
CA HIS A 38 6.16 8.91 -13.57
C HIS A 38 4.66 8.56 -13.59
N MET A 39 4.20 7.73 -12.65
CA MET A 39 2.80 7.32 -12.57
C MET A 39 2.11 7.81 -11.29
N SER A 40 0.79 7.91 -11.36
CA SER A 40 -0.06 8.05 -10.17
C SER A 40 -0.18 6.71 -9.43
N LEU A 41 -0.27 6.75 -8.10
CA LEU A 41 -0.64 5.59 -7.27
C LEU A 41 -1.99 4.98 -7.66
N ASP A 42 -2.87 5.71 -8.37
CA ASP A 42 -4.14 5.20 -8.88
C ASP A 42 -3.98 3.97 -9.80
N ARG A 43 -2.78 3.76 -10.36
CA ARG A 43 -2.43 2.57 -11.15
C ARG A 43 -2.39 1.29 -10.32
N ILE A 44 -2.11 1.39 -9.02
CA ILE A 44 -2.06 0.24 -8.10
C ILE A 44 -3.25 0.21 -7.12
N ILE A 45 -4.03 1.29 -7.05
CA ILE A 45 -5.22 1.37 -6.19
C ILE A 45 -6.47 1.00 -7.01
N PRO A 46 -7.26 -0.02 -6.58
CA PRO A 46 -8.55 -0.32 -7.20
C PRO A 46 -9.44 0.92 -7.26
N GLU A 47 -10.14 1.12 -8.38
CA GLU A 47 -10.90 2.35 -8.64
C GLU A 47 -11.85 2.75 -7.50
N ASN A 48 -12.58 1.78 -6.96
CA ASN A 48 -13.52 1.99 -5.85
C ASN A 48 -12.85 2.36 -4.51
N LEU A 49 -11.52 2.31 -4.43
CA LEU A 49 -10.73 2.64 -3.24
C LEU A 49 -9.92 3.93 -3.41
N ARG A 50 -9.84 4.52 -4.61
CA ARG A 50 -9.00 5.71 -4.89
C ARG A 50 -9.40 6.91 -4.06
N GLN A 51 -10.68 7.28 -4.08
CA GLN A 51 -11.17 8.42 -3.31
C GLN A 51 -10.97 8.23 -1.79
N PRO A 52 -11.39 7.11 -1.17
CA PRO A 52 -11.11 6.86 0.24
C PRO A 52 -9.61 6.88 0.61
N HIS A 53 -8.74 6.40 -0.28
CA HIS A 53 -7.30 6.46 -0.12
C HIS A 53 -6.81 7.92 -0.06
N TRP A 54 -7.14 8.73 -1.07
CA TRP A 54 -6.67 10.11 -1.15
C TRP A 54 -7.24 10.99 -0.04
N ASP A 55 -8.50 10.80 0.34
CA ASP A 55 -9.08 11.46 1.51
C ASP A 55 -8.35 11.09 2.81
N GLY A 56 -7.97 9.82 2.95
CA GLY A 56 -7.17 9.32 4.07
C GLY A 56 -5.78 9.95 4.10
N PHE A 57 -5.09 9.96 2.96
CA PHE A 57 -3.78 10.56 2.79
C PHE A 57 -3.78 12.06 3.11
N ASN A 58 -4.70 12.83 2.51
CA ASN A 58 -4.79 14.28 2.71
C ASN A 58 -5.04 14.65 4.16
N ARG A 59 -5.94 13.92 4.86
CA ARG A 59 -6.15 14.11 6.31
C ARG A 59 -4.92 13.76 7.12
N ALA A 60 -4.22 12.67 6.78
CA ALA A 60 -3.04 12.26 7.51
C ALA A 60 -1.88 13.26 7.36
N VAL A 61 -1.69 13.81 6.15
CA VAL A 61 -0.74 14.90 5.89
C VAL A 61 -1.12 16.16 6.68
N ALA A 62 -2.40 16.55 6.69
CA ALA A 62 -2.85 17.72 7.43
C ALA A 62 -2.68 17.58 8.95
N ASN A 63 -2.95 16.39 9.51
CA ASN A 63 -2.87 16.12 10.94
C ASN A 63 -1.46 15.72 11.41
N GLY A 64 -0.57 15.38 10.49
CA GLY A 64 0.79 14.89 10.78
C GLY A 64 0.84 13.49 11.39
N HIS A 65 -0.24 12.70 11.30
CA HIS A 65 -0.31 11.30 11.71
C HIS A 65 -1.38 10.54 10.92
N THR A 66 -1.30 9.21 10.87
CA THR A 66 -2.36 8.38 10.27
C THR A 66 -3.44 8.06 11.31
N LYS A 67 -4.70 7.91 10.89
CA LYS A 67 -5.79 7.46 11.77
C LYS A 67 -5.62 6.02 12.28
N HIS A 68 -4.71 5.27 11.66
CA HIS A 68 -4.49 3.86 11.92
C HIS A 68 -3.34 3.62 12.91
N GLY A 69 -2.56 4.65 13.25
CA GLY A 69 -1.35 4.49 14.06
C GLY A 69 -0.45 3.41 13.45
N ASP A 70 0.04 2.52 14.30
CA ASP A 70 0.95 1.44 13.90
C ASP A 70 0.24 0.16 13.39
N ARG A 71 -1.07 0.26 13.10
CA ARG A 71 -1.84 -0.91 12.66
C ARG A 71 -1.51 -1.30 11.23
N VAL A 72 -1.31 -2.60 11.04
CA VAL A 72 -1.26 -3.22 9.70
C VAL A 72 -2.69 -3.40 9.18
N LEU A 73 -2.90 -3.05 7.92
CA LEU A 73 -4.17 -3.20 7.22
C LEU A 73 -4.01 -4.10 6.01
N THR A 74 -4.87 -5.10 5.88
CA THR A 74 -4.97 -5.87 4.65
C THR A 74 -5.88 -5.14 3.66
N THR A 75 -5.36 -4.73 2.51
CA THR A 75 -6.11 -4.08 1.43
C THR A 75 -5.83 -4.73 0.08
N LYS A 76 -6.64 -4.37 -0.92
CA LYS A 76 -6.44 -4.79 -2.31
C LYS A 76 -5.54 -3.81 -3.04
N ALA A 77 -4.67 -4.33 -3.89
CA ALA A 77 -3.94 -3.57 -4.90
C ALA A 77 -4.13 -4.20 -6.29
N ILE A 78 -3.76 -3.46 -7.32
CA ILE A 78 -3.75 -3.90 -8.72
C ILE A 78 -2.30 -4.01 -9.18
N HIS A 79 -1.92 -5.20 -9.62
CA HIS A 79 -0.62 -5.44 -10.25
C HIS A 79 -0.59 -4.84 -11.67
N LYS A 80 0.60 -4.57 -12.22
CA LYS A 80 0.80 -3.98 -13.55
C LYS A 80 0.04 -4.66 -14.70
N ASP A 81 -0.10 -5.99 -14.64
CA ASP A 81 -0.84 -6.78 -15.65
C ASP A 81 -2.36 -6.78 -15.43
N GLY A 82 -2.86 -6.09 -14.40
CA GLY A 82 -4.27 -5.92 -14.08
C GLY A 82 -4.86 -6.92 -13.09
N HIS A 83 -4.12 -7.95 -12.65
CA HIS A 83 -4.65 -8.87 -11.64
C HIS A 83 -4.69 -8.22 -10.25
N LYS A 84 -5.60 -8.72 -9.41
CA LYS A 84 -5.79 -8.23 -8.02
C LYS A 84 -4.85 -8.98 -7.10
N ILE A 85 -4.14 -8.24 -6.26
CA ILE A 85 -3.35 -8.76 -5.15
C ILE A 85 -3.90 -8.24 -3.83
N TYR A 86 -3.54 -8.91 -2.74
CA TYR A 86 -3.82 -8.47 -1.38
C TYR A 86 -2.50 -8.14 -0.69
N MET A 87 -2.47 -6.99 -0.02
CA MET A 87 -1.28 -6.53 0.68
C MET A 87 -1.61 -6.17 2.12
N ASP A 88 -0.74 -6.62 3.02
CA ASP A 88 -0.66 -6.13 4.39
C ASP A 88 0.20 -4.87 4.38
N LEU A 89 -0.40 -3.71 4.71
CA LEU A 89 0.24 -2.40 4.65
C LEU A 89 0.29 -1.74 6.02
N HIS A 90 1.44 -1.16 6.33
CA HIS A 90 1.62 -0.19 7.40
C HIS A 90 1.91 1.18 6.80
N PHE A 91 1.26 2.23 7.30
CA PHE A 91 1.39 3.60 6.80
C PHE A 91 1.88 4.53 7.89
N CYS A 92 2.89 5.34 7.57
CA CYS A 92 3.40 6.37 8.47
C CYS A 92 3.57 7.71 7.75
N ILE A 93 3.37 8.80 8.50
CA ILE A 93 3.69 10.15 8.04
C ILE A 93 5.15 10.42 8.35
N ILE A 94 5.90 10.88 7.35
CA ILE A 94 7.30 11.24 7.51
C ILE A 94 7.40 12.74 7.72
N LYS A 95 8.23 13.14 8.67
CA LYS A 95 8.53 14.53 8.99
C LYS A 95 10.02 14.77 8.82
N ASP A 96 10.39 15.99 8.46
CA ASP A 96 11.78 16.44 8.51
C ASP A 96 12.22 16.77 9.95
N ASP A 97 13.48 17.17 10.10
CA ASP A 97 14.07 17.51 11.40
C ASP A 97 13.41 18.72 12.07
N ALA A 98 12.71 19.57 11.30
CA ALA A 98 11.92 20.69 11.81
C ALA A 98 10.49 20.29 12.22
N GLY A 99 10.13 19.00 12.07
CA GLY A 99 8.80 18.48 12.37
C GLY A 99 7.77 18.74 11.28
N THR A 100 8.18 19.24 10.12
CA THR A 100 7.31 19.49 8.96
C THR A 100 7.02 18.19 8.25
N VAL A 101 5.74 17.92 7.95
CA VAL A 101 5.35 16.75 7.16
C VAL A 101 5.92 16.84 5.76
N VAL A 102 6.72 15.86 5.34
CA VAL A 102 7.29 15.78 3.99
C VAL A 102 6.54 14.80 3.07
N GLY A 103 5.76 13.89 3.65
CA GLY A 103 5.01 12.90 2.87
C GLY A 103 4.54 11.71 3.69
N ALA A 104 4.24 10.61 3.01
CA ALA A 104 3.82 9.35 3.62
C ALA A 104 4.63 8.18 3.07
N LEU A 105 5.03 7.26 3.96
CA LEU A 105 5.67 6.00 3.63
C LEU A 105 4.69 4.86 3.89
N SER A 106 4.58 3.94 2.93
CA SER A 106 3.97 2.64 3.13
C SER A 106 5.02 1.54 3.08
N ILE A 107 4.87 0.58 3.99
CA ILE A 107 5.63 -0.67 4.01
C ILE A 107 4.63 -1.80 3.85
N GLY A 108 4.86 -2.67 2.87
CA GLY A 108 3.86 -3.63 2.44
C GLY A 108 4.40 -5.02 2.17
N ARG A 109 3.58 -6.04 2.43
CA ARG A 109 3.84 -7.43 2.03
C ARG A 109 2.70 -7.98 1.22
N ASP A 110 3.03 -8.76 0.20
CA ASP A 110 2.03 -9.57 -0.49
C ASP A 110 1.50 -10.65 0.49
N CYS A 111 0.19 -10.67 0.67
CA CYS A 111 -0.52 -11.66 1.47
C CYS A 111 -1.61 -12.38 0.66
N THR A 112 -1.54 -12.33 -0.68
CA THR A 112 -2.55 -12.86 -1.61
C THR A 112 -2.84 -14.34 -1.35
N GLU A 113 -1.81 -15.18 -1.29
CA GLU A 113 -1.97 -16.62 -1.05
C GLU A 113 -2.67 -16.88 0.30
N ARG A 114 -2.14 -16.27 1.37
CA ARG A 114 -2.69 -16.37 2.73
C ARG A 114 -4.15 -15.92 2.78
N TYR A 115 -4.46 -14.74 2.25
CA TYR A 115 -5.80 -14.16 2.28
C TYR A 115 -6.81 -15.00 1.49
N LEU A 116 -6.44 -15.51 0.32
CA LEU A 116 -7.31 -16.35 -0.50
C LEU A 116 -7.58 -17.70 0.17
N ALA A 117 -6.57 -18.32 0.79
CA ALA A 117 -6.72 -19.57 1.53
C ALA A 117 -7.68 -19.40 2.72
N GLU A 118 -7.47 -18.37 3.55
CA GLU A 118 -8.34 -18.04 4.69
C GLU A 118 -9.79 -17.78 4.26
N LYS A 119 -9.97 -17.02 3.16
CA LYS A 119 -11.28 -16.72 2.60
C LYS A 119 -12.00 -17.97 2.08
N ALA A 120 -11.28 -18.87 1.41
CA ALA A 120 -11.84 -20.13 0.92
C ALA A 120 -12.26 -21.04 2.09
N ALA A 121 -11.41 -21.18 3.11
CA ALA A 121 -11.70 -21.96 4.31
C ALA A 121 -12.94 -21.43 5.05
N ARG A 122 -13.06 -20.11 5.22
CA ARG A 122 -14.22 -19.48 5.85
C ARG A 122 -15.51 -19.74 5.07
N LYS A 123 -15.45 -19.67 3.73
CA LYS A 123 -16.62 -19.93 2.88
C LYS A 123 -17.07 -21.40 2.98
N ALA A 124 -16.13 -22.34 3.01
CA ALA A 124 -16.43 -23.76 3.18
C ALA A 124 -17.08 -24.05 4.55
N ALA A 125 -16.55 -23.46 5.62
CA ALA A 125 -17.10 -23.62 6.97
C ALA A 125 -18.56 -23.10 7.08
N GLN A 126 -18.90 -22.01 6.39
CA GLN A 126 -20.26 -21.46 6.36
C GLN A 126 -21.24 -22.35 5.58
N GLN A 127 -20.77 -23.05 4.55
CA GLN A 127 -21.61 -23.95 3.75
C GLN A 127 -21.88 -25.29 4.44
N GLN A 128 -21.07 -25.68 5.42
CA GLN A 128 -21.27 -26.90 6.21
C GLN A 128 -22.20 -26.69 7.42
N GLN A 129 -22.54 -25.44 7.75
CA GLN A 129 -23.37 -25.06 8.90
C GLN A 129 -24.80 -24.64 8.52
N GLY A 130 -25.16 -24.66 7.24
CA GLY A 130 -26.50 -24.36 6.73
C GLY A 130 -27.05 -25.53 5.96
#